data_AF-X1ABJ5-F1
#
_entry.id   AF-X1ABJ5-F1
#
_cell.length_a   1.000
_cell.length_b   1.000
_cell.length_c   1.000
_cell.angle_alpha   90.00
_cell.angle_beta   90.00
_cell.angle_gamma   90.00
#
_symmetry.space_group_name_H-M   'P 1'
#
loop_
_entity.id
_entity.type
_entity.pdbx_description
1 polymer ?
#
loop_
_entity_poly.entity_id
_entity_poly.type
_entity_poly.pdbx_seq_one_letter_code
_entity_poly.pdbx_strand_id
1 'polypeptide(L)'
;MTEQTKAAISFSLIVGLGIALMLSLCWQYEEKPTRTIKVTAYCPCEKCCGKWADGQTASGYWIQPGDRFVAAPKHIPFGTKFIVPGYNNNQPVEVKDRGGAITVNRLDVYFDDHQTALNWGVKYLVVRVIERR
;
A
#
# COMPACT_ATOMS: atom_id res chain seq x y z
N MET A 1 17.62 13.04 -25.98
CA MET A 1 17.36 11.59 -25.81
C MET A 1 16.70 11.41 -24.46
N THR A 2 15.39 11.24 -24.28
CA THR A 2 14.23 11.00 -25.15
C THR A 2 13.04 11.50 -24.31
N GLU A 3 12.40 12.60 -24.67
CA GLU A 3 11.18 12.58 -25.48
C GLU A 3 10.12 11.64 -24.89
N GLN A 4 9.19 12.22 -24.13
CA GLN A 4 7.85 11.70 -23.93
C GLN A 4 6.89 12.87 -24.09
N THR A 5 6.06 12.75 -25.10
CA THR A 5 5.25 13.75 -25.78
C THR A 5 4.09 14.25 -24.93
N LYS A 6 4.00 15.59 -24.79
CA LYS A 6 2.74 16.27 -24.50
C LYS A 6 1.78 15.97 -25.65
N ALA A 7 0.75 15.15 -25.41
CA ALA A 7 -0.39 15.07 -26.30
C ALA A 7 -1.26 16.34 -26.11
N ALA A 8 -0.79 17.46 -26.67
CA ALA A 8 -1.63 18.63 -26.91
C ALA A 8 -2.36 18.38 -28.23
N ILE A 9 -3.57 17.83 -28.16
CA ILE A 9 -4.45 17.78 -29.34
C ILE A 9 -5.07 19.18 -29.48
N SER A 10 -4.43 20.02 -30.28
CA SER A 10 -5.07 21.23 -30.81
C SER A 10 -6.02 20.82 -31.92
N PHE A 11 -7.32 20.98 -31.72
CA PHE A 11 -8.28 21.00 -32.82
C PHE A 11 -8.91 22.40 -32.88
N SER A 12 -8.59 23.10 -33.96
CA SER A 12 -9.05 24.46 -34.23
C SER A 12 -10.55 24.50 -34.51
N LEU A 13 -11.18 25.53 -33.94
CA LEU A 13 -12.35 26.31 -34.39
C LEU A 13 -13.56 25.61 -35.05
N ILE A 14 -14.73 25.90 -34.44
CA ILE A 14 -16.10 25.93 -34.98
C ILE A 14 -16.82 24.58 -35.03
N VAL A 15 -17.63 24.26 -34.01
CA VAL A 15 -19.11 24.08 -34.10
C VAL A 15 -19.77 24.27 -32.71
N GLY A 16 -20.59 25.32 -32.57
CA GLY A 16 -21.85 25.37 -31.82
C GLY A 16 -21.95 24.89 -30.35
N LEU A 17 -21.86 25.83 -29.40
CA LEU A 17 -22.80 26.13 -28.29
C LEU A 17 -23.64 25.05 -27.55
N GLY A 18 -23.40 23.74 -27.68
CA GLY A 18 -24.28 22.69 -27.12
C GLY A 18 -23.64 21.64 -26.21
N ILE A 19 -22.30 21.56 -26.12
CA ILE A 19 -21.59 20.46 -25.40
C ILE A 19 -20.59 21.04 -24.37
N ALA A 20 -20.90 22.21 -23.79
CA ALA A 20 -20.02 22.84 -22.79
C ALA A 20 -20.23 22.31 -21.35
N LEU A 21 -21.26 21.50 -21.07
CA LEU A 21 -21.59 21.05 -19.71
C LEU A 21 -21.10 19.62 -19.35
N MET A 22 -20.64 18.83 -20.32
CA MET A 22 -20.29 17.41 -20.12
C MET A 22 -18.77 17.14 -20.10
N LEU A 23 -17.94 18.18 -20.04
CA LEU A 23 -16.47 18.02 -20.06
C LEU A 23 -15.74 18.66 -18.86
N SER A 24 -16.45 19.33 -17.94
CA SER A 24 -15.85 19.89 -16.71
C SER A 24 -15.88 18.96 -15.49
N LEU A 25 -16.37 17.72 -15.64
CA LEU A 25 -16.32 16.69 -14.59
C LEU A 25 -15.55 15.44 -15.02
N CYS A 26 -14.78 15.52 -16.12
CA CYS A 26 -13.73 14.53 -16.34
C CYS A 26 -12.61 14.86 -15.35
N TRP A 27 -12.77 14.39 -14.12
CA TRP A 27 -11.74 14.46 -13.09
C TRP A 27 -10.41 14.03 -13.70
N GLN A 28 -9.43 14.92 -13.64
CA GLN A 28 -8.03 14.56 -13.79
C GLN A 28 -7.71 13.59 -12.64
N TYR A 29 -7.85 12.30 -12.90
CA TYR A 29 -7.45 11.28 -11.93
C TYR A 29 -5.93 11.21 -11.99
N GLU A 30 -5.26 11.99 -11.14
CA GLU A 30 -3.82 11.87 -11.01
C GLU A 30 -3.52 10.54 -10.31
N GLU A 31 -3.26 9.51 -11.12
CA GLU A 31 -2.79 8.23 -10.62
C GLU A 31 -1.49 8.47 -9.86
N LYS A 32 -1.54 8.42 -8.53
CA LYS A 32 -0.32 8.52 -7.71
C LYS A 32 0.69 7.49 -8.23
N PRO A 33 1.96 7.88 -8.46
CA PRO A 33 2.94 7.01 -9.09
C PRO A 33 3.01 5.68 -8.34
N THR A 34 2.78 4.59 -9.06
CA THR A 34 2.84 3.23 -8.54
C THR A 34 4.28 2.93 -8.17
N ARG A 35 4.60 3.06 -6.88
CA ARG A 35 5.94 2.78 -6.36
C ARG A 35 6.08 1.29 -6.10
N THR A 36 7.14 0.70 -6.62
CA THR A 36 7.57 -0.63 -6.21
C THR A 36 8.08 -0.57 -4.78
N ILE A 37 7.46 -1.33 -3.89
CA ILE A 37 7.77 -1.39 -2.46
C ILE A 37 8.37 -2.76 -2.17
N LYS A 38 9.41 -2.77 -1.31
CA LYS A 38 9.93 -4.02 -0.75
C LYS A 38 8.95 -4.52 0.30
N VAL A 39 8.30 -5.65 0.02
CA VAL A 39 7.35 -6.31 0.91
C VAL A 39 8.00 -7.55 1.50
N THR A 40 8.20 -7.56 2.81
CA THR A 40 8.68 -8.75 3.54
C THR A 40 7.59 -9.27 4.48
N ALA A 41 7.87 -10.29 5.27
CA ALA A 41 6.89 -10.92 6.15
C ALA A 41 7.48 -11.17 7.55
N TYR A 42 6.61 -11.17 8.56
CA TYR A 42 6.98 -11.45 9.94
C TYR A 42 5.87 -12.17 10.71
N CYS A 43 6.24 -12.76 11.85
CA CYS A 43 5.35 -13.43 12.82
C CYS A 43 5.51 -12.84 14.22
N PRO A 44 4.60 -13.11 15.18
CA PRO A 44 4.70 -12.60 16.55
C PRO A 44 5.77 -13.35 17.38
N CYS A 45 6.42 -14.33 16.79
CA CYS A 45 7.49 -15.14 17.36
C CYS A 45 8.71 -14.32 17.84
N GLU A 46 9.42 -14.80 18.88
CA GLU A 46 10.64 -14.15 19.41
C GLU A 46 11.73 -13.93 18.35
N LYS A 47 11.82 -14.81 17.34
CA LYS A 47 12.81 -14.67 16.25
C LYS A 47 12.57 -13.42 15.40
N CYS A 48 11.31 -13.02 15.22
CA CYS A 48 10.96 -11.85 14.41
C CYS A 48 10.81 -10.59 15.26
N CYS A 49 10.22 -10.70 16.46
CA CYS A 49 9.88 -9.56 17.29
C CYS A 49 10.84 -9.34 18.48
N GLY A 50 11.70 -10.30 18.79
CA GLY A 50 12.61 -10.24 19.94
C GLY A 50 11.83 -10.03 21.24
N LYS A 51 12.24 -9.02 22.02
CA LYS A 51 11.57 -8.62 23.27
C LYS A 51 10.13 -8.11 23.10
N TRP A 52 9.70 -7.85 21.87
CA TRP A 52 8.35 -7.38 21.53
C TRP A 52 7.45 -8.52 21.03
N ALA A 53 7.82 -9.77 21.32
CA ALA A 53 7.02 -10.96 21.05
C ALA A 53 5.91 -11.17 22.11
N ASP A 54 5.26 -10.09 22.52
CA ASP A 54 4.19 -10.07 23.52
C ASP A 54 2.78 -10.13 22.91
N GLY A 55 2.68 -10.02 21.58
CA GLY A 55 1.42 -10.06 20.84
C GLY A 55 0.69 -8.71 20.75
N GLN A 56 1.33 -7.62 21.19
CA GLN A 56 0.80 -6.26 21.04
C GLN A 56 1.50 -5.53 19.88
N THR A 57 0.71 -5.03 18.93
CA THR A 57 1.22 -4.21 17.82
C THR A 57 1.55 -2.79 18.28
N ALA A 58 2.36 -2.05 17.53
CA ALA A 58 2.69 -0.65 17.84
C ALA A 58 1.48 0.31 17.87
N SER A 59 0.33 -0.08 17.32
CA SER A 59 -0.94 0.67 17.45
C SER A 59 -1.66 0.44 18.79
N GLY A 60 -1.19 -0.49 19.62
CA GLY A 60 -1.85 -0.94 20.85
C GLY A 60 -2.87 -2.08 20.63
N TYR A 61 -3.02 -2.56 19.39
CA TYR A 61 -3.92 -3.65 19.07
C TYR A 61 -3.32 -5.01 19.45
N TRP A 62 -4.10 -5.85 20.14
CA TRP A 62 -3.78 -7.23 20.50
C TRP A 62 -4.10 -8.17 19.34
N ILE A 63 -3.10 -8.90 18.90
CA ILE A 63 -3.18 -9.81 17.76
C ILE A 63 -4.13 -10.97 18.07
N GLN A 64 -5.01 -11.28 17.12
CA GLN A 64 -5.92 -12.42 17.15
C GLN A 64 -5.56 -13.44 16.07
N PRO A 65 -5.88 -14.73 16.28
CA PRO A 65 -5.65 -15.76 15.27
C PRO A 65 -6.32 -15.43 13.93
N GLY A 66 -5.56 -15.49 12.83
CA GLY A 66 -6.08 -15.24 11.49
C GLY A 66 -6.05 -13.76 11.07
N ASP A 67 -5.51 -12.88 11.90
CA ASP A 67 -5.39 -11.47 11.58
C ASP A 67 -4.53 -11.20 10.33
N ARG A 68 -4.90 -10.16 9.58
CA ARG A 68 -4.14 -9.71 8.41
C ARG A 68 -3.96 -8.20 8.46
N PHE A 69 -2.72 -7.76 8.65
CA PHE A 69 -2.34 -6.36 8.74
C PHE A 69 -0.89 -6.18 8.29
N VAL A 70 -0.47 -4.92 8.20
CA VAL A 70 0.88 -4.55 7.79
C VAL A 70 1.58 -3.70 8.84
N ALA A 71 2.90 -3.87 8.91
CA ALA A 71 3.80 -2.93 9.54
C ALA A 71 4.35 -1.96 8.48
N ALA A 72 4.36 -0.67 8.81
CA ALA A 72 4.69 0.39 7.86
C ALA A 72 5.64 1.43 8.47
N PRO A 73 6.29 2.29 7.65
CA PRO A 73 7.16 3.35 8.14
C PRO A 73 6.39 4.40 8.94
N LYS A 74 7.08 5.13 9.82
CA LYS A 74 6.47 6.13 10.72
C LYS A 74 5.64 7.22 10.03
N HIS A 75 5.96 7.59 8.79
CA HIS A 75 5.23 8.61 8.05
C HIS A 75 3.86 8.13 7.52
N ILE A 76 3.58 6.82 7.58
CA ILE A 76 2.29 6.25 7.17
C ILE A 76 1.41 6.12 8.43
N PRO A 77 0.29 6.84 8.54
CA PRO A 77 -0.58 6.76 9.72
C PRO A 77 -1.11 5.35 9.97
N PHE A 78 -1.32 4.99 11.24
CA PHE A 78 -2.07 3.78 11.57
C PHE A 78 -3.48 3.84 10.97
N GLY A 79 -4.05 2.69 10.62
CA GLY A 79 -5.34 2.58 9.95
C GLY A 79 -5.32 2.89 8.45
N THR A 80 -4.19 3.35 7.89
CA THR A 80 -4.02 3.43 6.43
C THR A 80 -4.20 2.05 5.83
N LYS A 81 -4.95 1.94 4.74
CA LYS A 81 -5.25 0.66 4.08
C LYS A 81 -4.40 0.48 2.84
N PHE A 82 -3.86 -0.73 2.69
CA PHE A 82 -3.10 -1.14 1.52
C PHE A 82 -3.72 -2.37 0.88
N ILE A 83 -3.61 -2.49 -0.44
CA ILE A 83 -3.81 -3.74 -1.17
C ILE A 83 -2.43 -4.23 -1.58
N VAL A 84 -2.00 -5.33 -0.97
CA VAL A 84 -0.72 -5.99 -1.26
C VAL A 84 -1.01 -7.21 -2.15
N PRO A 85 -0.54 -7.22 -3.41
CA PRO A 85 -0.78 -8.34 -4.33
C PRO A 85 -0.32 -9.68 -3.74
N GLY A 86 -1.20 -10.68 -3.80
CA GLY A 86 -0.94 -12.04 -3.29
C GLY A 86 -1.08 -12.20 -1.77
N TYR A 87 -1.42 -11.15 -1.04
CA TYR A 87 -1.67 -11.20 0.41
C TYR A 87 -3.14 -10.91 0.71
N ASN A 88 -3.69 -11.55 1.76
CA ASN A 88 -5.08 -11.40 2.19
C ASN A 88 -6.11 -11.48 1.04
N ASN A 89 -5.94 -12.39 0.09
CA ASN A 89 -6.81 -12.50 -1.10
C ASN A 89 -6.99 -11.18 -1.88
N ASN A 90 -5.93 -10.36 -1.93
CA ASN A 90 -5.94 -9.00 -2.50
C ASN A 90 -6.96 -8.06 -1.85
N GLN A 91 -7.41 -8.35 -0.63
CA GLN A 91 -8.29 -7.48 0.15
C GLN A 91 -7.48 -6.41 0.90
N PRO A 92 -8.12 -5.27 1.23
CA PRO A 92 -7.48 -4.21 2.00
C PRO A 92 -6.99 -4.71 3.35
N VAL A 93 -5.77 -4.32 3.72
CA VAL A 93 -5.20 -4.58 5.05
C VAL A 93 -4.76 -3.27 5.69
N GLU A 94 -4.99 -3.17 6.99
CA GLU A 94 -4.71 -1.96 7.75
C GLU A 94 -3.27 -1.94 8.27
N VAL A 95 -2.72 -0.73 8.37
CA VAL A 95 -1.48 -0.49 9.11
C VAL A 95 -1.78 -0.52 10.60
N LYS A 96 -1.29 -1.56 11.28
CA LYS A 96 -1.40 -1.70 12.75
C LYS A 96 -0.06 -1.68 13.47
N ASP A 97 1.04 -1.83 12.75
CA ASP A 97 2.33 -2.09 13.39
C ASP A 97 3.50 -1.27 12.82
N ARG A 98 4.65 -1.34 13.50
CA ARG A 98 5.90 -0.64 13.17
C ARG A 98 7.08 -1.58 13.39
N GLY A 99 8.07 -1.48 12.51
CA GLY A 99 9.36 -2.15 12.69
C GLY A 99 10.49 -1.14 12.62
N GLY A 100 11.50 -1.28 13.48
CA GLY A 100 12.68 -0.40 13.47
C GLY A 100 13.45 -0.45 12.14
N ALA A 101 13.40 -1.59 11.45
CA ALA A 101 14.01 -1.79 10.14
C ALA A 101 13.10 -1.40 8.94
N ILE A 102 11.89 -0.90 9.20
CA ILE A 102 10.91 -0.53 8.18
C ILE A 102 11.08 0.96 7.85
N THR A 103 11.94 1.23 6.87
CA THR A 103 12.25 2.56 6.34
C THR A 103 11.37 2.92 5.13
N VAL A 104 11.62 4.08 4.50
CA VAL A 104 10.96 4.49 3.24
C VAL A 104 10.90 3.33 2.22
N ASN A 105 9.76 3.18 1.57
CA ASN A 105 9.47 2.17 0.54
C ASN A 105 9.59 0.70 0.99
N ARG A 106 9.34 0.42 2.27
CA ARG A 106 9.24 -0.94 2.80
C ARG A 106 7.91 -1.15 3.55
N LEU A 107 7.33 -2.33 3.40
CA LEU A 107 6.20 -2.84 4.19
C LEU A 107 6.50 -4.26 4.64
N ASP A 108 6.06 -4.64 5.84
CA ASP A 108 6.12 -6.02 6.29
C ASP A 108 4.69 -6.54 6.55
N VAL A 109 4.32 -7.66 5.93
CA VAL A 109 3.00 -8.30 6.10
C VAL A 109 3.03 -9.27 7.27
N TYR A 110 1.96 -9.28 8.07
CA TYR A 110 1.84 -10.16 9.23
C TYR A 110 1.35 -11.57 8.83
N PHE A 111 1.94 -12.60 9.45
CA PHE A 111 1.45 -13.98 9.40
C PHE A 111 1.40 -14.59 10.80
N ASP A 112 0.50 -15.55 10.99
CA ASP A 112 0.32 -16.25 12.26
C ASP A 112 1.53 -17.13 12.61
N ASP A 113 2.19 -17.71 11.61
CA ASP A 113 3.30 -18.66 11.79
C ASP A 113 4.58 -18.25 11.04
N HIS A 114 5.72 -18.67 11.61
CA HIS A 114 7.04 -18.33 11.08
C HIS A 114 7.33 -18.96 9.72
N GLN A 115 6.85 -20.19 9.49
CA GLN A 115 7.16 -20.89 8.26
C GLN A 115 6.46 -20.24 7.06
N THR A 116 5.20 -19.81 7.22
CA THR A 116 4.47 -19.06 6.20
C THR A 116 5.12 -17.71 5.92
N ALA A 117 5.61 -17.01 6.95
CA ALA A 117 6.37 -15.78 6.75
C ALA A 117 7.67 -16.02 5.95
N LEU A 118 8.38 -17.11 6.21
CA LEU A 118 9.56 -17.50 5.41
C LEU A 118 9.19 -17.88 3.97
N ASN A 119 8.11 -18.62 3.78
CA ASN A 119 7.62 -19.02 2.47
C ASN A 119 7.17 -17.83 1.63
N TRP A 120 6.66 -16.76 2.26
CA TRP A 120 6.37 -15.50 1.59
C TRP A 120 7.65 -14.88 0.99
N GLY A 121 8.73 -14.85 1.78
CA GLY A 121 10.03 -14.33 1.38
C GLY A 121 10.06 -12.81 1.17
N VAL A 122 10.99 -12.33 0.35
CA VAL A 122 11.09 -10.92 -0.02
C VAL A 122 10.52 -10.72 -1.40
N LYS A 123 9.58 -9.79 -1.55
CA LYS A 123 8.96 -9.45 -2.84
C LYS A 123 9.08 -7.96 -3.12
N TYR A 124 9.22 -7.59 -4.39
CA TYR A 124 9.15 -6.20 -4.83
C TYR A 124 7.82 -6.03 -5.57
N LEU A 125 6.86 -5.41 -4.92
CA LEU A 125 5.48 -5.36 -5.38
C LEU A 125 5.02 -3.93 -5.59
N VAL A 126 4.15 -3.74 -6.58
CA VAL A 126 3.40 -2.50 -6.74
C VAL A 126 2.20 -2.56 -5.80
N VAL A 127 2.26 -1.80 -4.71
CA VAL A 127 1.22 -1.80 -3.66
C VAL A 127 0.30 -0.60 -3.85
N ARG A 128 -1.01 -0.81 -3.69
CA ARG A 128 -2.01 0.27 -3.80
C ARG A 128 -2.39 0.78 -2.42
N VAL A 129 -2.42 2.10 -2.26
CA VAL A 129 -2.95 2.76 -1.05
C VAL A 129 -4.43 3.03 -1.27
N ILE A 130 -5.27 2.68 -0.30
CA ILE A 130 -6.68 3.04 -0.31
C ILE A 130 -6.83 4.31 0.51
N GLU A 131 -6.98 5.43 -0.18
CA GLU A 131 -7.37 6.68 0.45
C GLU A 131 -8.87 6.63 0.74
N ARG A 132 -9.25 6.85 2.00
CA ARG A 132 -10.62 7.25 2.28
C ARG A 132 -10.75 8.72 1.88
N ARG A 133 -11.55 8.97 0.84
CA ARG A 133 -12.09 10.30 0.54
C ARG A 133 -13.02 10.76 1.65
#